data_AF-A0A496XWJ3-F1
#
_entry.id   AF-A0A496XWJ3-F1
#
_cell.length_a   1.000
_cell.length_b   1.000
_cell.length_c   1.000
_cell.angle_alpha   90.00
_cell.angle_beta   90.00
_cell.angle_gamma   90.00
#
_symmetry.space_group_name_H-M   'P 1'
#
loop_
_entity.id
_entity.type
_entity.pdbx_description
1 polymer ?
#
loop_
_entity_poly.entity_id
_entity_poly.type
_entity_poly.pdbx_seq_one_letter_code
_entity_poly.pdbx_strand_id
1 'polypeptide(L)'
;MELCDIEAPTKTIHCGYAFQPRLFVPILYRGNLYAREFTVGELAKIQGFPDGYAFCGNKNDKITQIGNAVPPALSKAIALQTVATDELYR
;
A
#
# COMPACT_ATOMS: atom_id res chain seq x y z
N MET A 1 -1.79 -17.58 -5.83
CA MET A 1 -2.39 -16.44 -6.53
C MET A 1 -3.78 -16.27 -5.99
N GLU A 2 -4.14 -15.05 -5.58
CA GLU A 2 -5.42 -14.70 -4.98
C GLU A 2 -5.94 -13.42 -5.64
N LEU A 3 -7.25 -13.37 -5.89
CA LEU A 3 -7.91 -12.15 -6.37
C LEU A 3 -8.28 -11.28 -5.18
N CYS A 4 -8.01 -9.99 -5.28
CA CYS A 4 -8.46 -9.02 -4.30
C CYS A 4 -9.98 -8.93 -4.33
N ASP A 5 -10.60 -9.02 -3.16
CA ASP A 5 -11.99 -8.62 -2.96
C ASP A 5 -12.05 -7.08 -3.03
N ILE A 6 -12.99 -6.55 -3.80
CA ILE A 6 -13.16 -5.10 -4.00
C ILE A 6 -13.97 -4.45 -2.88
N GLU A 7 -14.75 -5.24 -2.14
CA GLU A 7 -15.62 -4.75 -1.06
C GLU A 7 -14.96 -4.88 0.32
N ALA A 8 -13.89 -5.67 0.42
CA ALA A 8 -13.15 -5.90 1.66
C ALA A 8 -11.83 -5.11 1.69
N PRO A 9 -11.28 -4.83 2.89
CA PRO A 9 -9.93 -4.29 3.00
C PRO A 9 -8.92 -5.26 2.38
N THR A 10 -7.93 -4.69 1.70
CA THR A 10 -6.84 -5.49 1.13
C THR A 10 -6.00 -6.14 2.22
N LYS A 11 -5.48 -7.34 1.90
CA LYS A 11 -4.43 -7.96 2.70
C LYS A 11 -3.12 -7.20 2.56
N THR A 12 -2.19 -7.47 3.47
CA THR A 12 -0.87 -6.84 3.51
C THR A 12 -0.10 -7.06 2.20
N ILE A 13 0.36 -5.96 1.61
CA ILE A 13 1.28 -5.96 0.48
C ILE A 13 2.71 -6.06 1.02
N HIS A 14 3.43 -7.11 0.62
CA HIS A 14 4.82 -7.31 0.98
C HIS A 14 5.77 -6.64 -0.03
N CYS A 15 6.99 -6.32 0.40
CA CYS A 15 7.99 -5.66 -0.45
C CYS A 15 8.43 -6.49 -1.67
N GLY A 16 8.33 -7.83 -1.59
CA GLY A 16 8.60 -8.76 -2.70
C GLY A 16 7.51 -8.80 -3.79
N TYR A 17 6.45 -7.98 -3.69
CA TYR A 17 5.32 -8.02 -4.62
C TYR A 17 5.72 -7.88 -6.09
N ALA A 18 6.80 -7.16 -6.39
CA ALA A 18 7.31 -6.99 -7.75
C ALA A 18 7.78 -8.29 -8.43
N PHE A 19 8.23 -9.28 -7.63
CA PHE A 19 8.77 -10.54 -8.13
C PHE A 19 7.85 -11.73 -7.84
N GLN A 20 7.09 -11.65 -6.74
CA GLN A 20 6.20 -12.71 -6.28
C GLN A 20 4.82 -12.15 -5.93
N PRO A 21 4.09 -11.60 -6.92
CA PRO A 21 2.75 -11.07 -6.67
C PRO A 21 1.82 -12.20 -6.23
N ARG A 22 1.19 -12.02 -5.06
CA ARG A 22 0.20 -12.97 -4.52
C ARG A 22 -1.23 -12.48 -4.67
N LEU A 23 -1.43 -11.16 -4.68
CA LEU A 23 -2.74 -10.51 -4.76
C LEU A 23 -2.87 -9.79 -6.10
N PHE A 24 -4.00 -9.98 -6.78
CA PHE A 24 -4.25 -9.45 -8.12
C PHE A 24 -5.59 -8.72 -8.15
N VAL A 25 -5.65 -7.67 -8.97
CA VAL A 25 -6.89 -6.94 -9.23
C VAL A 25 -7.72 -7.71 -10.25
N PRO A 26 -8.97 -8.09 -9.93
CA PRO A 26 -9.87 -8.68 -10.91
C PRO A 26 -10.33 -7.62 -11.94
N ILE A 27 -10.35 -7.98 -13.22
CA ILE A 27 -10.88 -7.15 -14.31
C ILE A 27 -11.95 -7.95 -15.03
N LEU A 28 -13.16 -7.43 -15.09
CA LEU A 28 -14.22 -7.98 -15.92
C LEU A 28 -14.18 -7.31 -17.30
N TYR A 29 -13.95 -8.09 -18.35
CA TYR A 29 -13.94 -7.60 -19.73
C TYR A 29 -14.70 -8.54 -20.66
N ARG A 30 -15.75 -8.02 -21.30
CA ARG A 30 -16.62 -8.75 -22.24
C ARG A 30 -17.14 -10.10 -21.68
N GLY A 31 -17.51 -10.10 -20.39
CA GLY A 31 -18.01 -11.30 -19.70
C GLY A 31 -16.93 -12.28 -19.23
N ASN A 32 -15.66 -12.00 -19.51
CA ASN A 32 -14.54 -12.82 -19.04
C ASN A 32 -13.82 -12.14 -17.87
N LEU A 33 -13.37 -12.94 -16.90
CA LEU A 33 -12.62 -12.47 -15.74
C LEU A 33 -11.11 -12.61 -16.00
N TYR A 34 -10.40 -11.48 -15.87
CA TYR A 34 -8.94 -11.39 -15.98
C TYR A 34 -8.35 -10.92 -14.65
N ALA A 35 -7.03 -11.12 -14.49
CA ALA A 35 -6.29 -10.69 -13.31
C ALA A 35 -5.08 -9.86 -13.74
N ARG A 36 -4.81 -8.77 -13.03
CA ARG A 36 -3.58 -7.98 -13.20
C ARG A 36 -2.91 -7.67 -11.87
N GLU A 37 -1.64 -7.33 -11.93
CA GLU A 37 -0.93 -6.77 -10.79
C GLU A 37 -1.48 -5.39 -10.43
N PHE A 38 -1.34 -5.03 -9.16
CA PHE A 38 -1.49 -3.66 -8.71
C PHE A 38 -0.41 -2.78 -9.34
N THR A 39 -0.80 -1.58 -9.73
CA THR A 39 0.12 -0.53 -10.15
C THR A 39 0.83 0.07 -8.93
N VAL A 40 1.98 0.72 -9.14
CA VAL A 40 2.72 1.41 -8.06
C VAL A 40 1.84 2.44 -7.35
N GLY A 41 0.99 3.16 -8.10
CA GLY A 41 0.07 4.14 -7.54
C GLY A 41 -1.02 3.51 -6.67
N GLU A 42 -1.59 2.38 -7.08
CA GLU A 42 -2.57 1.64 -6.27
C GLU A 42 -1.92 1.09 -4.99
N LEU A 43 -0.71 0.55 -5.08
CA LEU A 43 0.02 0.08 -3.91
C LEU A 43 0.31 1.22 -2.92
N ALA A 44 0.69 2.40 -3.42
CA ALA A 44 0.90 3.58 -2.59
C ALA A 44 -0.40 4.02 -1.89
N LYS A 45 -1.53 4.01 -2.62
CA LYS A 45 -2.85 4.34 -2.06
C LYS A 45 -3.29 3.35 -0.99
N ILE A 46 -3.06 2.06 -1.22
CA ILE A 46 -3.35 0.99 -0.25
C ILE A 46 -2.60 1.25 1.08
N GLN A 47 -1.35 1.70 1.01
CA GLN A 47 -0.56 2.05 2.19
C GLN A 47 -0.93 3.42 2.81
N GLY A 48 -1.83 4.17 2.17
CA GLY A 48 -2.26 5.49 2.65
C GLY A 48 -1.29 6.64 2.34
N PHE A 49 -0.44 6.48 1.31
CA PHE A 49 0.35 7.59 0.80
C PHE A 49 -0.53 8.63 0.09
N PRO A 50 -0.19 9.93 0.18
CA PRO A 50 -0.91 10.96 -0.53
C PRO A 50 -0.77 10.80 -2.06
N ASP A 51 -1.78 11.27 -2.78
CA ASP A 51 -1.76 11.26 -4.25
C ASP A 51 -0.53 12.04 -4.77
N GLY A 52 0.20 11.43 -5.71
CA GLY A 52 1.39 12.03 -6.28
C GLY A 52 2.66 11.95 -5.43
N TYR A 53 2.67 11.18 -4.32
CA TYR A 53 3.89 10.96 -3.54
C TYR A 53 5.05 10.45 -4.42
N ALA A 54 6.18 11.14 -4.34
CA ALA A 54 7.35 10.83 -5.16
C ALA A 54 8.18 9.70 -4.55
N PHE A 55 8.17 8.53 -5.21
CA PHE A 55 9.06 7.41 -4.89
C PHE A 55 10.27 7.39 -5.83
N CYS A 56 11.44 7.02 -5.32
CA CYS A 56 12.69 7.01 -6.06
C CYS A 56 12.96 5.64 -6.73
N GLY A 57 13.81 5.63 -7.76
CA GLY A 57 14.28 4.40 -8.42
C GLY A 57 13.34 3.84 -9.49
N ASN A 58 13.55 2.57 -9.84
CA ASN A 58 12.76 1.85 -10.86
C ASN A 58 11.43 1.31 -10.27
N LYS A 59 10.58 0.65 -11.08
CA LYS A 59 9.29 0.09 -10.63
C LYS A 59 9.44 -0.80 -9.39
N ASN A 60 10.44 -1.68 -9.36
CA ASN A 60 10.64 -2.65 -8.28
C ASN A 60 11.16 -1.98 -7.00
N ASP A 61 12.05 -0.99 -7.14
CA ASP A 61 12.54 -0.20 -6.01
C ASP A 61 11.38 0.55 -5.34
N LYS A 62 10.45 1.10 -6.14
CA LYS A 62 9.26 1.79 -5.63
C LYS A 62 8.33 0.84 -4.89
N ILE A 63 8.07 -0.34 -5.44
CA ILE A 63 7.25 -1.38 -4.79
C ILE A 63 7.90 -1.82 -3.47
N THR A 64 9.21 -1.98 -3.45
CA THR A 64 9.97 -2.35 -2.24
C THR A 64 9.86 -1.26 -1.17
N GLN A 65 10.02 0.01 -1.54
CA GLN A 65 9.82 1.16 -0.64
C GLN A 65 8.41 1.18 -0.06
N ILE A 66 7.38 0.99 -0.90
CA ILE A 66 5.97 0.98 -0.46
C ILE A 66 5.70 -0.19 0.49
N GLY A 67 6.18 -1.39 0.17
CA GLY A 67 5.94 -2.59 0.99
C GLY A 67 6.68 -2.60 2.33
N ASN A 68 7.81 -1.90 2.43
CA ASN A 68 8.57 -1.76 3.68
C ASN A 68 8.17 -0.52 4.50
N ALA A 69 7.38 0.38 3.94
CA ALA A 69 6.99 1.61 4.62
C ALA A 69 5.98 1.35 5.74
N VAL A 70 6.03 2.20 6.77
CA VAL A 70 4.97 2.31 7.76
C VAL A 70 3.86 3.20 7.18
N PRO A 71 2.57 2.81 7.25
CA PRO A 71 1.47 3.62 6.77
C PRO A 71 1.51 5.04 7.34
N PRO A 72 1.44 6.11 6.51
CA PRO A 72 1.53 7.49 6.99
C PRO A 72 0.50 7.85 8.07
N ALA A 73 -0.72 7.30 7.97
CA ALA A 73 -1.78 7.50 8.96
C ALA A 73 -1.39 6.95 10.34
N LEU A 74 -0.73 5.78 10.39
CA LEU A 74 -0.26 5.18 11.63
C LEU A 74 0.88 6.01 12.24
N SER A 75 1.86 6.40 11.42
CA SER A 75 2.97 7.26 11.85
C SER A 75 2.47 8.57 12.44
N LYS A 76 1.45 9.19 11.82
CA LYS A 76 0.83 10.42 12.32
C LYS A 76 0.16 10.21 13.69
N ALA A 77 -0.59 9.13 13.86
CA ALA A 77 -1.28 8.84 15.12
C ALA A 77 -0.28 8.65 16.28
N ILE A 78 0.82 7.92 16.03
CA ILE A 78 1.89 7.72 17.02
C ILE A 78 2.53 9.06 17.39
N ALA A 79 2.89 9.88 16.39
CA ALA A 79 3.53 11.18 16.64
C ALA A 79 2.64 12.11 17.48
N LEU A 80 1.34 12.18 17.18
CA LEU A 80 0.38 12.99 17.96
C LEU A 80 0.29 12.51 19.41
N GLN A 81 0.27 11.20 19.63
CA GLN A 81 0.25 10.64 20.99
C GLN A 81 1.53 10.97 21.75
N THR A 82 2.69 10.88 21.10
CA THR A 82 3.98 11.23 21.72
C THR A 82 4.02 12.69 22.16
N VAL A 83 3.57 13.61 21.32
CA VAL A 83 3.51 15.05 21.66
C VAL A 83 2.55 15.31 22.81
N ALA A 84 1.36 14.73 22.78
CA ALA A 84 0.38 14.90 23.85
C ALA A 84 0.91 14.38 25.20
N THR A 85 1.67 13.27 25.18
CA THR A 85 2.32 12.74 26.38
C THR A 85 3.45 13.65 26.86
N ASP A 86 4.28 14.21 25.98
CA ASP A 86 5.34 15.17 26.34
C ASP A 86 4.75 16.41 27.03
N GLU A 87 3.65 16.95 26.51
CA GLU A 87 2.94 18.09 27.09
C GLU A 87 2.34 17.80 28.47
N LEU A 88 1.94 16.55 28.75
CA LEU A 88 1.37 16.16 30.05
C LEU A 88 2.44 16.06 31.16
N TYR A 89 3.68 15.72 30.80
CA TYR A 89 4.79 15.56 31.75
C TYR A 89 5.67 16.81 31.88
N ARG A 90 5.33 17.89 31.18
CA ARG A 90 6.01 19.18 31.25
C ARG A 90 5.32 20.14 32.22
#